data_AF-V7D972-F1
#
_entry.id   AF-V7D972-F1
#
_cell.length_a   1.000
_cell.length_b   1.000
_cell.length_c   1.000
_cell.angle_alpha   90.00
_cell.angle_beta   90.00
_cell.angle_gamma   90.00
#
_symmetry.space_group_name_H-M   'P 1'
#
loop_
_entity.id
_entity.type
_entity.pdbx_description
1 polymer ?
#
loop_
_entity_poly.entity_id
_entity_poly.type
_entity_poly.pdbx_seq_one_letter_code
_entity_poly.pdbx_strand_id
1 'polypeptide(L)'
;MSACQTPLIVALDFPTREAALKLADQLDPALCRVKVGKELFTSSASGIVETLCDKGFEVFLDLKFHDIPNTTAMAVKAAAEMGVWMVNVHCSGGLRMMAACREELAKRSGPQPLLIGVTVLTSMEREDLAGIGLDVDPQEQVLRLAALAQKAGMDGLVCSA
;
A
#
# COMPACT_ATOMS: atom_id res chain seq x y z
N MET A 1 -17.65 12.57 -7.98
CA MET A 1 -17.02 13.08 -6.74
C MET A 1 -15.80 13.90 -7.14
N SER A 2 -15.51 14.99 -6.42
CA SER A 2 -14.30 15.79 -6.68
C SER A 2 -13.09 15.03 -6.14
N ALA A 3 -12.00 14.98 -6.91
CA ALA A 3 -10.76 14.36 -6.46
C ALA A 3 -10.18 15.11 -5.25
N CYS A 4 -9.50 14.39 -4.34
CA CYS A 4 -8.87 15.03 -3.17
C CYS A 4 -7.82 16.06 -3.62
N GLN A 5 -7.91 17.26 -3.05
CA GLN A 5 -7.15 18.46 -3.47
C GLN A 5 -5.80 18.61 -2.75
N THR A 6 -5.52 17.76 -1.77
CA THR A 6 -4.30 17.84 -0.95
C THR A 6 -3.47 16.56 -1.06
N PRO A 7 -2.18 16.57 -0.66
CA PRO A 7 -1.36 15.38 -0.59
C PRO A 7 -1.55 14.58 0.71
N LEU A 8 -2.47 14.97 1.60
CA LEU A 8 -2.61 14.35 2.92
C LEU A 8 -3.30 12.98 2.84
N ILE A 9 -2.69 11.98 3.48
CA ILE A 9 -3.25 10.64 3.70
C ILE A 9 -3.31 10.40 5.21
N VAL A 10 -4.52 10.38 5.78
CA VAL A 10 -4.73 10.17 7.23
C VAL A 10 -4.72 8.68 7.54
N ALA A 11 -3.89 8.27 8.50
CA ALA A 11 -3.83 6.89 8.97
C ALA A 11 -5.01 6.55 9.90
N LEU A 12 -5.82 5.56 9.52
CA LEU A 12 -6.89 5.02 10.35
C LEU A 12 -6.37 3.80 11.13
N ASP A 13 -5.45 4.04 12.06
CA ASP A 13 -4.83 3.00 12.87
C ASP A 13 -5.65 2.81 14.16
N PHE A 14 -6.80 2.14 14.01
CA PHE A 14 -7.72 1.83 15.10
C PHE A 14 -8.00 0.32 15.18
N PRO A 15 -8.23 -0.22 16.39
CA PRO A 15 -8.51 -1.64 16.57
C PRO A 15 -9.90 -2.06 16.11
N THR A 16 -10.85 -1.13 15.96
CA THR A 16 -12.24 -1.43 15.57
C THR A 16 -12.76 -0.55 14.44
N ARG A 17 -13.71 -1.11 13.67
CA ARG A 17 -14.43 -0.44 12.59
C ARG A 17 -15.11 0.84 13.10
N GLU A 18 -15.79 0.77 14.24
CA GLU A 18 -16.57 1.89 14.78
C GLU A 18 -15.66 3.07 15.14
N ALA A 19 -14.51 2.80 15.74
CA ALA A 19 -13.54 3.85 16.10
C ALA A 19 -12.96 4.53 14.86
N ALA A 20 -12.59 3.74 13.84
CA ALA A 20 -12.11 4.27 12.57
C ALA A 20 -13.16 5.14 11.85
N LEU A 21 -14.41 4.67 11.78
CA LEU A 21 -15.49 5.41 11.14
C LEU A 21 -15.84 6.70 11.89
N LYS A 22 -15.77 6.69 13.23
CA LYS A 22 -15.97 7.90 14.03
C LYS A 22 -14.96 9.00 13.70
N LEU A 23 -13.70 8.64 13.41
CA LEU A 23 -12.73 9.61 12.91
C LEU A 23 -13.07 10.02 11.47
N ALA A 24 -13.34 9.06 10.59
CA ALA A 24 -13.65 9.34 9.18
C ALA A 24 -14.85 10.29 8.99
N ASP A 25 -15.86 10.20 9.86
CA ASP A 25 -17.04 11.09 9.85
C ASP A 25 -16.71 12.56 10.20
N GLN A 26 -15.52 12.82 10.75
CA GLN A 26 -15.03 14.18 11.05
C GLN A 26 -14.10 14.73 9.96
N LEU A 27 -13.80 13.94 8.93
CA LEU A 27 -12.90 14.32 7.84
C LEU A 27 -13.69 14.66 6.57
N ASP A 28 -13.12 15.52 5.73
CA ASP A 28 -13.67 15.84 4.41
C ASP A 28 -12.89 15.06 3.33
N PRO A 29 -13.54 14.16 2.56
CA PRO A 29 -12.90 13.43 1.46
C PRO A 29 -12.28 14.32 0.38
N ALA A 30 -12.73 15.57 0.23
CA ALA A 30 -12.12 16.53 -0.69
C ALA A 30 -10.76 17.05 -0.19
N LEU A 31 -10.50 16.99 1.12
CA LEU A 31 -9.32 17.57 1.77
C LEU A 31 -8.30 16.53 2.22
N CYS A 32 -8.64 15.25 2.28
CA CYS A 32 -7.68 14.19 2.58
C CYS A 32 -8.09 12.83 2.02
N ARG A 33 -7.09 11.97 1.84
CA ARG A 33 -7.25 10.53 1.63
C ARG A 33 -7.13 9.81 2.97
N VAL A 34 -7.48 8.52 3.00
CA VAL A 34 -7.33 7.68 4.20
C VAL A 34 -6.49 6.45 3.92
N LYS A 35 -5.74 5.99 4.92
CA LYS A 35 -4.96 4.75 4.88
C LYS A 35 -5.59 3.72 5.81
N VAL A 36 -5.89 2.54 5.26
CA VAL A 36 -6.28 1.36 6.04
C VAL A 36 -5.06 0.43 6.13
N GLY A 37 -4.52 0.28 7.34
CA GLY A 37 -3.39 -0.60 7.63
C GLY A 37 -3.81 -2.02 8.03
N LYS A 38 -2.81 -2.84 8.35
CA LYS A 38 -2.97 -4.25 8.75
C LYS A 38 -3.92 -4.42 9.95
N GLU A 39 -3.76 -3.62 11.00
CA GLU A 39 -4.58 -3.75 12.22
C GLU A 39 -6.08 -3.64 11.91
N LEU A 40 -6.49 -2.52 11.32
CA LEU A 40 -7.89 -2.25 11.01
C LEU A 40 -8.45 -3.24 9.97
N PHE A 41 -7.68 -3.57 8.94
CA PHE A 41 -8.13 -4.52 7.91
C PHE A 41 -8.33 -5.93 8.49
N THR A 42 -7.42 -6.38 9.34
CA THR A 42 -7.53 -7.71 9.97
C THR A 42 -8.66 -7.76 10.99
N SER A 43 -8.90 -6.71 11.77
CA SER A 43 -9.97 -6.69 12.77
C SER A 43 -11.37 -6.49 12.18
N SER A 44 -11.47 -5.78 11.06
CA SER A 44 -12.75 -5.35 10.47
C SER A 44 -13.10 -6.03 9.15
N ALA A 45 -12.22 -6.92 8.68
CA ALA A 45 -12.25 -7.52 7.34
C ALA A 45 -12.32 -6.47 6.22
N SER A 46 -12.64 -6.87 4.99
CA SER A 46 -12.65 -5.97 3.83
C SER A 46 -13.75 -4.89 3.87
N GLY A 47 -14.84 -5.10 4.62
CA GLY A 47 -16.01 -4.21 4.60
C GLY A 47 -15.74 -2.77 5.07
N ILE A 48 -14.66 -2.52 5.82
CA ILE A 48 -14.23 -1.16 6.16
C ILE A 48 -13.80 -0.36 4.92
N VAL A 49 -13.14 -1.01 3.96
CA VAL A 49 -12.64 -0.35 2.74
C VAL A 49 -13.82 0.12 1.89
N GLU A 50 -14.78 -0.77 1.64
CA GLU A 50 -16.01 -0.44 0.90
C GLU A 50 -16.76 0.73 1.55
N THR A 51 -16.90 0.71 2.88
CA THR A 51 -17.57 1.79 3.62
C THR A 51 -16.87 3.14 3.45
N LEU A 52 -15.54 3.17 3.43
CA LEU A 52 -14.77 4.40 3.25
C LEU A 52 -14.86 4.91 1.82
N CYS A 53 -14.83 4.01 0.83
CA CYS A 53 -15.07 4.35 -0.57
C CYS A 53 -16.48 4.93 -0.79
N ASP A 54 -17.52 4.34 -0.17
CA ASP A 54 -18.91 4.83 -0.24
C ASP A 54 -19.08 6.20 0.41
N LYS A 55 -18.26 6.52 1.42
CA LYS A 55 -18.15 7.85 2.02
C LYS A 55 -17.38 8.85 1.13
N GLY A 56 -16.85 8.41 0.00
CA GLY A 56 -16.17 9.23 -1.00
C GLY A 56 -14.67 9.38 -0.79
N PHE A 57 -14.06 8.65 0.15
CA PHE A 57 -12.61 8.69 0.34
C PHE A 57 -11.87 7.89 -0.73
N GLU A 58 -10.76 8.45 -1.22
CA GLU A 58 -9.72 7.68 -1.88
C GLU A 58 -8.93 6.91 -0.81
N VAL A 59 -8.95 5.57 -0.88
CA VAL A 59 -8.34 4.70 0.13
C VAL A 59 -6.97 4.18 -0.33
N PHE A 60 -5.95 4.36 0.51
CA PHE A 60 -4.69 3.62 0.42
C PHE A 60 -4.76 2.35 1.28
N LEU A 61 -4.75 1.19 0.64
CA LEU A 61 -4.68 -0.11 1.31
C LEU A 61 -3.23 -0.50 1.58
N ASP A 62 -2.80 -0.31 2.83
CA ASP A 62 -1.42 -0.47 3.28
C ASP A 62 -1.18 -1.83 3.96
N LEU A 63 -1.32 -2.90 3.18
CA LEU A 63 -1.11 -4.27 3.66
C LEU A 63 0.29 -4.80 3.39
N LYS A 64 1.08 -4.11 2.56
CA LYS A 64 2.46 -4.44 2.22
C LYS A 64 2.59 -5.90 1.79
N PHE A 65 1.82 -6.31 0.78
CA PHE A 65 1.78 -7.72 0.37
C PHE A 65 3.17 -8.23 0.00
N HIS A 66 3.49 -9.45 0.46
CA HIS A 66 4.78 -10.07 0.27
C HIS A 66 4.62 -11.60 0.32
N ASP A 67 4.54 -12.21 -0.85
CA ASP A 67 4.38 -13.65 -1.03
C ASP A 67 4.96 -14.06 -2.40
N ILE A 68 4.76 -15.30 -2.84
CA ILE A 68 5.08 -15.73 -4.20
C ILE A 68 4.32 -14.89 -5.24
N PRO A 69 4.83 -14.79 -6.50
CA PRO A 69 4.28 -13.87 -7.49
C PRO A 69 2.78 -14.01 -7.74
N ASN A 70 2.26 -15.24 -7.88
CA ASN A 70 0.84 -15.45 -8.15
C ASN A 70 -0.06 -15.01 -6.98
N THR A 71 0.31 -15.37 -5.75
CA THR A 71 -0.46 -15.00 -4.54
C THR A 71 -0.51 -13.49 -4.38
N THR A 72 0.64 -12.81 -4.51
CA THR A 72 0.71 -11.36 -4.40
C THR A 72 -0.09 -10.67 -5.51
N ALA A 73 -0.01 -11.16 -6.76
CA ALA A 73 -0.78 -10.61 -7.87
C ALA A 73 -2.30 -10.76 -7.65
N MET A 74 -2.76 -11.91 -7.13
CA MET A 74 -4.18 -12.10 -6.80
C MET A 74 -4.64 -11.23 -5.62
N ALA A 75 -3.79 -11.02 -4.62
CA ALA A 75 -4.09 -10.08 -3.53
C ALA A 75 -4.20 -8.63 -4.03
N VAL A 76 -3.29 -8.21 -4.93
CA VAL A 76 -3.35 -6.90 -5.59
C VAL A 76 -4.59 -6.77 -6.46
N LYS A 77 -4.97 -7.81 -7.21
CA LYS A 77 -6.22 -7.85 -7.98
C LYS A 77 -7.44 -7.66 -7.08
N ALA A 78 -7.51 -8.39 -5.98
CA ALA A 78 -8.61 -8.28 -5.02
C ALA A 78 -8.71 -6.87 -4.41
N ALA A 79 -7.57 -6.26 -4.05
CA ALA A 79 -7.53 -4.87 -3.61
C ALA A 79 -8.07 -3.91 -4.68
N ALA A 80 -7.70 -4.14 -5.94
CA ALA A 80 -8.16 -3.35 -7.07
C ALA A 80 -9.69 -3.47 -7.28
N GLU A 81 -10.25 -4.67 -7.11
CA GLU A 81 -11.70 -4.94 -7.17
C GLU A 81 -12.48 -4.25 -6.04
N MET A 82 -11.88 -4.02 -4.87
CA MET A 82 -12.46 -3.21 -3.79
C MET A 82 -12.53 -1.71 -4.12
N GLY A 83 -11.94 -1.26 -5.24
CA GLY A 83 -11.97 0.14 -5.67
C GLY A 83 -11.00 1.05 -4.92
N VAL A 84 -9.95 0.51 -4.31
CA VAL A 84 -8.92 1.31 -3.63
C VAL A 84 -8.22 2.25 -4.61
N TRP A 85 -7.75 3.40 -4.11
CA TRP A 85 -6.97 4.36 -4.87
C TRP A 85 -5.50 3.96 -4.97
N MET A 86 -4.98 3.30 -3.94
CA MET A 86 -3.57 2.89 -3.86
C MET A 86 -3.44 1.58 -3.08
N VAL A 87 -2.47 0.76 -3.47
CA VAL A 87 -2.09 -0.48 -2.78
C VAL A 87 -0.57 -0.65 -2.84
N ASN A 88 0.01 -1.36 -1.87
CA ASN A 88 1.46 -1.58 -1.84
C ASN A 88 1.90 -3.03 -1.66
N VAL A 89 3.14 -3.29 -2.08
CA VAL A 89 3.85 -4.57 -1.99
C VAL A 89 5.28 -4.34 -1.50
N HIS A 90 5.90 -5.34 -0.86
CA HIS A 90 7.32 -5.25 -0.48
C HIS A 90 8.24 -5.48 -1.69
N CYS A 91 9.17 -4.55 -1.95
CA CYS A 91 10.18 -4.72 -3.00
C CYS A 91 11.11 -5.92 -2.73
N SER A 92 11.27 -6.31 -1.47
CA SER A 92 12.02 -7.50 -1.06
C SER A 92 11.43 -8.82 -1.56
N GLY A 93 10.17 -8.84 -2.02
CA GLY A 93 9.58 -9.99 -2.71
C GLY A 93 10.13 -10.21 -4.14
N GLY A 94 10.94 -9.26 -4.63
CA GLY A 94 11.71 -9.40 -5.85
C GLY A 94 10.98 -8.95 -7.12
N LEU A 95 11.76 -8.80 -8.20
CA LEU A 95 11.29 -8.31 -9.50
C LEU A 95 10.10 -9.11 -10.04
N ARG A 96 10.18 -10.45 -9.97
CA ARG A 96 9.13 -11.34 -10.48
C ARG A 96 7.80 -11.12 -9.77
N MET A 97 7.81 -10.90 -8.45
CA MET A 97 6.59 -10.67 -7.68
C MET A 97 5.96 -9.33 -8.07
N MET A 98 6.76 -8.26 -8.09
CA MET A 98 6.28 -6.92 -8.45
C MET A 98 5.78 -6.86 -9.91
N ALA A 99 6.51 -7.46 -10.86
CA ALA A 99 6.11 -7.49 -12.27
C ALA A 99 4.77 -8.24 -12.46
N ALA A 100 4.58 -9.38 -11.79
CA ALA A 100 3.31 -10.10 -11.84
C ALA A 100 2.12 -9.26 -11.33
N CYS A 101 2.34 -8.44 -10.30
CA CYS A 101 1.32 -7.51 -9.80
C CYS A 101 0.97 -6.44 -10.84
N ARG A 102 1.98 -5.84 -11.48
CA ARG A 102 1.78 -4.85 -12.55
C ARG A 102 1.05 -5.45 -13.75
N GLU A 103 1.47 -6.62 -14.21
CA GLU A 103 0.86 -7.35 -15.31
C GLU A 103 -0.60 -7.70 -15.02
N GLU A 104 -0.92 -8.11 -13.79
CA GLU A 104 -2.31 -8.40 -13.41
C GLU A 104 -3.18 -7.16 -13.41
N LEU A 105 -2.70 -6.03 -12.87
CA LEU A 105 -3.43 -4.76 -12.93
C LEU A 105 -3.66 -4.31 -14.38
N ALA A 106 -2.67 -4.48 -15.27
CA ALA A 106 -2.77 -4.11 -16.68
C ALA A 106 -3.90 -4.83 -17.45
N LYS A 107 -4.38 -5.98 -16.94
CA LYS A 107 -5.51 -6.72 -17.53
C LYS A 107 -6.87 -6.09 -17.21
N ARG A 108 -6.97 -5.25 -16.18
CA ARG A 108 -8.24 -4.61 -15.81
C ARG A 108 -8.66 -3.56 -16.82
N SER A 109 -9.93 -3.58 -17.15
CA SER A 109 -10.64 -2.45 -17.76
C SER A 109 -11.13 -1.49 -16.66
N GLY A 110 -10.82 -0.21 -16.80
CA GLY A 110 -11.22 0.84 -15.84
C GLY A 110 -10.06 1.37 -14.97
N PRO A 111 -10.37 2.13 -13.91
CA PRO A 111 -9.37 2.73 -13.04
C PRO A 111 -8.48 1.67 -12.37
N GLN A 112 -7.17 1.92 -12.38
CA GLN A 112 -6.18 1.10 -11.69
C GLN A 112 -5.74 1.83 -10.42
N PRO A 113 -5.58 1.11 -9.28
CA PRO A 113 -4.93 1.69 -8.12
C PRO A 113 -3.46 1.98 -8.45
N LEU A 114 -2.90 2.99 -7.79
CA LEU A 114 -1.45 3.15 -7.75
C LEU A 114 -0.82 1.95 -7.03
N LEU A 115 0.19 1.36 -7.66
CA LEU A 115 0.93 0.22 -7.13
C LEU A 115 2.30 0.68 -6.60
N ILE A 116 2.44 0.70 -5.28
CA ILE A 116 3.58 1.29 -4.58
C ILE A 116 4.50 0.23 -3.98
N GLY A 117 5.82 0.42 -4.12
CA GLY A 117 6.83 -0.44 -3.50
C GLY A 117 7.21 0.01 -2.08
N VAL A 118 7.24 -0.91 -1.13
CA VAL A 118 7.89 -0.70 0.17
C VAL A 118 9.33 -1.18 0.09
N THR A 119 10.28 -0.28 0.37
CA THR A 119 11.72 -0.58 0.36
C THR A 119 12.17 -1.16 1.71
N VAL A 120 12.98 -0.43 2.46
CA VAL A 120 13.36 -0.75 3.84
C VAL A 120 12.36 -0.06 4.77
N LEU A 121 11.86 -0.79 5.78
CA LEU A 121 10.95 -0.20 6.76
C LEU A 121 11.70 0.85 7.58
N THR A 122 11.03 1.95 7.94
CA THR A 122 11.64 3.04 8.73
C THR A 122 12.07 2.62 10.13
N SER A 123 11.64 1.44 10.59
CA SER A 123 12.04 0.83 11.85
C SER A 123 13.31 -0.04 11.76
N MET A 124 13.89 -0.19 10.57
CA MET A 124 15.08 -1.04 10.36
C MET A 124 16.33 -0.19 10.28
N GLU A 125 17.29 -0.50 11.14
CA GLU A 125 18.64 0.03 11.11
C GLU A 125 19.62 -1.00 10.52
N ARG A 126 20.90 -0.65 10.46
CA ARG A 126 21.94 -1.53 9.89
C ARG A 126 21.99 -2.89 10.60
N GLU A 127 21.78 -2.90 11.91
CA GLU A 127 21.80 -4.10 12.75
C GLU A 127 20.64 -5.05 12.41
N ASP A 128 19.45 -4.52 12.12
CA ASP A 128 18.31 -5.30 11.66
C ASP A 128 18.54 -5.91 10.28
N LEU A 129 19.18 -5.15 9.37
CA LEU A 129 19.56 -5.64 8.04
C LEU A 129 20.60 -6.77 8.16
N ALA A 130 21.61 -6.61 9.01
CA ALA A 130 22.57 -7.67 9.29
C ALA A 130 21.89 -8.92 9.85
N GLY A 131 20.90 -8.74 10.74
CA GLY A 131 20.08 -9.81 11.32
C GLY A 131 19.31 -10.65 10.29
N ILE A 132 19.00 -10.10 9.12
CA ILE A 132 18.37 -10.82 8.00
C ILE A 132 19.36 -11.24 6.90
N GLY A 133 20.67 -11.13 7.15
CA GLY A 133 21.73 -11.57 6.24
C GLY A 133 22.17 -10.53 5.21
N LEU A 134 21.90 -9.25 5.44
CA LEU A 134 22.32 -8.14 4.58
C LEU A 134 23.40 -7.29 5.27
N ASP A 135 24.65 -7.39 4.79
CA ASP A 135 25.75 -6.52 5.23
C ASP A 135 25.86 -5.29 4.31
N VAL A 136 24.91 -4.36 4.46
CA VAL A 136 24.87 -3.10 3.72
C VAL A 136 24.23 -2.00 4.54
N ASP A 137 24.57 -0.75 4.23
CA ASP A 137 23.89 0.39 4.83
C ASP A 137 22.43 0.50 4.33
N PRO A 138 21.48 0.91 5.19
CA PRO A 138 20.07 1.00 4.81
C PRO A 138 19.80 1.84 3.57
N GLN A 139 20.50 2.96 3.38
CA GLN A 139 20.34 3.82 2.22
C GLN A 139 20.72 3.10 0.92
N GLU A 140 21.78 2.30 0.92
CA GLU A 140 22.16 1.52 -0.26
C GLU A 140 21.11 0.48 -0.59
N GLN A 141 20.56 -0.19 0.43
CA GLN A 141 19.52 -1.19 0.23
C GLN A 141 18.22 -0.56 -0.30
N VAL A 142 17.85 0.63 0.20
CA VAL A 142 16.73 1.42 -0.34
C VAL A 142 16.94 1.70 -1.82
N LEU A 143 18.11 2.18 -2.24
CA LEU A 143 18.41 2.47 -3.65
C LEU A 143 18.36 1.22 -4.54
N ARG A 144 18.87 0.08 -4.04
CA ARG A 144 18.79 -1.21 -4.75
C ARG A 144 17.34 -1.65 -4.96
N LEU A 145 16.52 -1.58 -3.91
CA LEU A 145 15.11 -1.94 -3.98
C LEU A 145 14.31 -0.96 -4.84
N ALA A 146 14.62 0.34 -4.79
CA ALA A 146 14.01 1.37 -5.63
C ALA A 146 14.28 1.12 -7.12
N ALA A 147 15.53 0.79 -7.49
CA ALA A 147 15.88 0.43 -8.86
C ALA A 147 15.13 -0.84 -9.32
N LEU A 148 14.91 -1.80 -8.43
CA LEU A 148 14.14 -3.00 -8.73
C LEU A 148 12.65 -2.69 -8.96
N ALA A 149 12.08 -1.82 -8.13
CA ALA A 149 10.69 -1.37 -8.26
C ALA A 149 10.46 -0.60 -9.57
N GLN A 150 11.40 0.29 -9.94
CA GLN A 150 11.35 0.99 -11.22
C GLN A 150 11.37 0.01 -12.39
N LYS A 151 12.26 -0.99 -12.36
CA LYS A 151 12.32 -2.05 -13.40
C LYS A 151 11.04 -2.87 -13.47
N ALA A 152 10.36 -3.09 -12.33
CA ALA A 152 9.08 -3.78 -12.28
C ALA A 152 7.88 -2.90 -12.74
N GLY A 153 8.12 -1.61 -12.99
CA GLY A 153 7.08 -0.66 -13.38
C GLY A 153 6.17 -0.24 -12.22
N MET A 154 6.66 -0.18 -10.98
CA MET A 154 5.89 0.38 -9.85
C MET A 154 5.65 1.88 -10.03
N ASP A 155 4.52 2.40 -9.55
CA ASP A 155 4.14 3.82 -9.71
C ASP A 155 4.90 4.75 -8.75
N GLY A 156 5.46 4.19 -7.69
CA GLY A 156 6.20 4.94 -6.68
C GLY A 156 6.68 4.06 -5.54
N LEU A 157 7.21 4.70 -4.51
CA LEU A 157 7.77 4.06 -3.33
C LEU A 157 7.24 4.70 -2.04
N VAL A 158 7.18 3.92 -0.97
CA VAL A 158 7.18 4.45 0.40
C VAL A 158 8.64 4.73 0.78
N CYS A 159 8.92 5.95 1.23
CA CYS A 159 10.23 6.39 1.68
C CYS A 159 10.10 7.36 2.87
N SER A 160 11.19 7.54 3.62
CA SER A 160 11.31 8.62 4.60
C SER A 160 11.48 9.97 3.91
N ALA A 161 11.11 11.05 4.63
CA ALA A 161 11.33 12.42 4.19
C ALA A 161 12.82 12.82 4.20
#